data_AF-A0A2V5PD06-F1
#
_entry.id   AF-A0A2V5PD06-F1
#
_cell.length_a   1.000
_cell.length_b   1.000
_cell.length_c   1.000
_cell.angle_alpha   90.00
_cell.angle_beta   90.00
_cell.angle_gamma   90.00
#
_symmetry.space_group_name_H-M   'P 1'
#
loop_
_entity.id
_entity.type
_entity.pdbx_description
1 polymer ?
#
loop_
_entity_poly.entity_id
_entity_poly.type
_entity_poly.pdbx_seq_one_letter_code
_entity_poly.pdbx_strand_id
1 'polypeptide(L)'
;IAGVVQTVVRWEDFGLRQLARHGVPRIMPFRLRKHSSRRGWRITADSLGRNPFASDINAPLWKVRDGRMVSLRDVAGEILTLFHRRIQQFSDFRTLEHISAVFDGNARSLLDFETRPNGYDDVGRTIDWGRRRMRRLSRSKYEKIIHRVISHEPVRIGQKRYRVDRMNGWYQVDCRELGTKRRRTFTLDELVQMSAAKKRAAKPSTKRKPGKKRRV
;
A
#
# COMPACT_ATOMS: atom_id res chain seq x y z
N ILE A 1 0.97 1.78 4.52
CA ILE A 1 0.90 3.01 5.36
C ILE A 1 -0.25 2.95 6.38
N ALA A 2 -1.51 2.73 5.97
CA ALA A 2 -2.66 2.71 6.90
C ALA A 2 -2.50 1.78 8.13
N GLY A 3 -2.00 0.55 7.94
CA GLY A 3 -1.75 -0.38 9.05
C GLY A 3 -0.67 0.08 10.04
N VAL A 4 0.36 0.78 9.58
CA VAL A 4 1.41 1.37 10.44
C VAL A 4 0.81 2.50 11.26
N VAL A 5 0.11 3.44 10.61
CA VAL A 5 -0.55 4.57 11.28
C VAL A 5 -1.54 4.08 12.35
N GLN A 6 -2.39 3.10 12.02
CA GLN A 6 -3.34 2.56 12.98
C GLN A 6 -2.66 1.90 14.19
N THR A 7 -1.49 1.27 13.99
CA THR A 7 -0.74 0.65 15.08
C THR A 7 -0.12 1.70 15.99
N VAL A 8 0.53 2.72 15.41
CA VAL A 8 1.19 3.79 16.14
C VAL A 8 0.18 4.66 16.90
N VAL A 9 -1.00 4.92 16.34
CA VAL A 9 -2.09 5.68 16.99
C VAL A 9 -2.66 4.99 18.23
N ARG A 10 -2.44 3.69 18.39
CA ARG A 10 -2.86 2.93 19.57
C ARG A 10 -1.82 2.90 20.69
N TRP A 11 -0.64 3.48 20.49
CA TRP A 11 0.35 3.58 21.55
C TRP A 11 -0.08 4.63 22.57
N GLU A 12 0.24 4.38 23.85
CA GLU A 12 -0.12 5.28 24.96
C GLU A 12 0.40 6.70 24.73
N ASP A 13 1.58 6.81 24.13
CA ASP A 13 2.19 8.07 23.71
C ASP A 13 2.91 7.90 22.36
N PHE A 14 3.09 9.01 21.63
CA PHE A 14 3.86 9.04 20.37
C PHE A 14 5.34 9.33 20.60
N GLY A 15 5.83 9.12 21.82
CA GLY A 15 7.15 9.52 22.25
C GLY A 15 8.25 8.57 21.77
N LEU A 16 9.48 9.07 21.84
CA LEU A 16 10.69 8.31 21.51
C LEU A 16 10.90 7.07 22.40
N ARG A 17 10.25 7.03 23.57
CA ARG A 17 10.29 5.89 24.50
C ARG A 17 9.49 4.71 23.96
N GLN A 18 8.29 4.93 23.41
CA GLN A 18 7.47 3.86 22.83
C GLN A 18 8.12 3.28 21.58
N LEU A 19 8.75 4.12 20.75
CA LEU A 19 9.57 3.63 19.63
C LEU A 19 10.67 2.66 20.08
N ALA A 20 11.36 2.98 21.19
CA ALA A 20 12.38 2.10 21.74
C ALA A 20 11.79 0.80 22.33
N ARG A 21 10.66 0.90 23.05
CA ARG A 21 9.93 -0.25 23.62
C ARG A 21 9.48 -1.24 22.54
N HIS A 22 9.09 -0.72 21.37
CA HIS A 22 8.66 -1.52 20.23
C HIS A 22 9.80 -1.90 19.27
N GLY A 23 11.07 -1.66 19.65
CA GLY A 23 12.23 -2.04 18.87
C GLY A 23 12.34 -1.35 17.52
N VAL A 24 11.73 -0.18 17.34
CA VAL A 24 11.80 0.56 16.07
C VAL A 24 13.22 1.11 15.90
N PRO A 25 13.92 0.82 14.80
CA PRO A 25 15.27 1.34 14.55
C PRO A 25 15.26 2.87 14.50
N ARG A 26 16.26 3.49 15.13
CA ARG A 26 16.38 4.95 15.25
C ARG A 26 17.73 5.42 14.73
N ILE A 27 17.70 6.12 13.61
CA ILE A 27 18.88 6.74 12.99
C ILE A 27 19.43 7.86 13.89
N MET A 28 20.75 7.95 13.98
CA MET A 28 21.51 8.93 14.75
C MET A 28 22.68 9.47 13.90
N PRO A 29 22.95 10.79 13.91
CA PRO A 29 22.19 11.84 14.58
C PRO A 29 20.85 12.10 13.87
N PHE A 30 19.82 12.42 14.65
CA PHE A 30 18.53 12.88 14.13
C PHE A 30 18.21 14.28 14.65
N ARG A 31 18.04 15.25 13.74
CA ARG A 31 17.78 16.65 14.11
C ARG A 31 16.53 17.18 13.40
N LEU A 32 15.46 17.41 14.16
CA LEU A 32 14.27 18.08 13.64
C LEU A 32 14.59 19.56 13.36
N ARG A 33 14.07 20.07 12.24
CA ARG A 33 14.10 21.50 11.92
C ARG A 33 12.72 22.08 12.10
N LYS A 34 12.63 23.31 12.61
CA LYS A 34 11.35 24.02 12.65
C LYS A 34 10.86 24.23 11.22
N HIS A 35 9.57 23.95 10.99
CA HIS A 35 8.95 24.25 9.71
C HIS A 35 8.80 25.77 9.59
N SER A 36 9.15 26.33 8.44
CA SER A 36 9.24 27.79 8.22
C SER A 36 7.90 28.54 8.22
N SER A 37 6.77 27.84 8.25
CA SER A 37 5.44 28.43 8.01
C SER A 37 4.33 27.71 8.77
N ARG A 38 4.44 26.38 8.91
CA ARG A 38 3.55 25.59 9.77
C ARG A 38 4.12 25.55 11.18
N ARG A 39 3.28 25.70 12.22
CA ARG A 39 3.67 25.51 13.63
C ARG A 39 4.00 24.03 13.90
N GLY A 40 5.12 23.54 13.37
CA GLY A 40 5.52 22.14 13.43
C GLY A 40 6.96 21.90 13.04
N TRP A 41 7.33 20.63 12.90
CA TRP A 41 8.68 20.17 12.61
C TRP A 41 8.77 19.59 11.20
N ARG A 42 9.94 19.71 10.57
CA ARG A 42 10.27 19.10 9.29
C ARG A 42 11.58 18.31 9.41
N ILE A 43 11.69 17.28 8.58
CA ILE A 43 12.91 16.51 8.36
C ILE A 43 13.51 17.00 7.06
N THR A 44 14.78 17.41 7.07
CA THR A 44 15.56 17.76 5.88
C THR A 44 16.63 16.70 5.63
N ALA A 45 17.35 16.77 4.50
CA ALA A 45 18.48 15.88 4.26
C ALA A 45 19.50 15.89 5.42
N ASP A 46 19.82 17.09 5.93
CA ASP A 46 20.74 17.27 7.06
C ASP A 46 20.22 16.69 8.38
N SER A 47 18.90 16.47 8.49
CA SER A 47 18.30 15.88 9.69
C SER A 47 18.78 14.45 9.93
N LEU A 48 19.25 13.75 8.90
CA LEU A 48 19.71 12.35 8.94
C LEU A 48 21.23 12.23 8.74
N GLY A 49 21.97 13.34 8.73
CA GLY A 49 23.40 13.40 8.45
C GLY A 49 23.78 13.22 6.97
N ARG A 50 22.96 12.51 6.19
CA ARG A 50 23.11 12.33 4.73
C ARG A 50 21.73 12.37 4.06
N ASN A 51 21.70 12.82 2.80
CA ASN A 51 20.47 12.83 2.02
C ASN A 51 20.03 11.39 1.68
N PRO A 52 18.91 10.88 2.24
CA PRO A 52 18.47 9.51 2.00
C PRO A 52 18.02 9.27 0.55
N PHE A 53 17.69 10.35 -0.19
CA PHE A 53 17.32 10.25 -1.59
C PHE A 53 18.54 10.25 -2.52
N ALA A 54 19.69 10.77 -2.12
CA ALA A 54 20.88 10.78 -2.97
C ALA A 54 21.91 9.70 -2.62
N SER A 55 21.71 9.02 -1.49
CA SER A 55 22.63 7.99 -1.00
C SER A 55 22.31 6.61 -1.60
N ASP A 56 23.31 5.74 -1.69
CA ASP A 56 23.09 4.32 -1.96
C ASP A 56 22.26 3.70 -0.83
N ILE A 57 21.11 3.13 -1.19
CA ILE A 57 20.15 2.54 -0.26
C ILE A 57 20.63 1.23 0.36
N ASN A 58 21.62 0.57 -0.23
CA ASN A 58 22.20 -0.70 0.24
C ASN A 58 23.47 -0.48 1.07
N ALA A 59 24.09 0.69 0.98
CA ALA A 59 25.32 0.98 1.72
C ALA A 59 25.02 1.18 3.22
N PRO A 60 25.86 0.67 4.14
CA PRO A 60 25.65 0.80 5.58
C PRO A 60 26.06 2.20 6.08
N LEU A 61 25.30 3.23 5.68
CA LEU A 61 25.65 4.64 5.93
C LEU A 61 24.99 5.22 7.18
N TRP A 62 23.98 4.55 7.75
CA TRP A 62 23.18 5.11 8.83
C TRP A 62 23.53 4.41 10.15
N LYS A 63 24.00 5.20 11.11
CA LYS A 63 24.20 4.71 12.47
C LYS A 63 22.86 4.66 13.18
N VAL A 64 22.47 3.50 13.68
CA VAL A 64 21.30 3.37 14.57
C VAL A 64 21.72 3.48 16.03
N ARG A 65 20.76 3.75 16.91
CA ARG A 65 20.99 4.01 18.35
C ARG A 65 21.74 2.89 19.07
N ASP A 66 21.55 1.64 18.65
CA ASP A 66 22.25 0.47 19.20
C ASP A 66 23.71 0.35 18.73
N GLY A 67 24.19 1.29 17.92
CA GLY A 67 25.58 1.38 17.46
C GLY A 67 25.82 0.73 16.10
N ARG A 68 24.87 -0.04 15.55
CA ARG A 68 25.03 -0.67 14.24
C ARG A 68 25.07 0.38 13.13
N MET A 69 25.84 0.08 12.09
CA MET A 69 25.77 0.76 10.80
C MET A 69 24.87 -0.07 9.90
N VAL A 70 23.78 0.52 9.42
CA VAL A 70 22.75 -0.16 8.64
C VAL A 70 22.47 0.61 7.36
N SER A 71 21.98 -0.08 6.35
CA SER A 71 21.50 0.53 5.12
C SER A 71 20.06 1.03 5.29
N LEU A 72 19.59 1.90 4.38
CA LEU A 72 18.17 2.30 4.36
C LEU A 72 17.27 1.10 4.09
N ARG A 73 17.76 0.12 3.31
CA ARG A 73 17.03 -1.10 3.04
C ARG A 73 16.86 -1.96 4.29
N ASP A 74 17.91 -2.12 5.10
CA ASP A 74 17.84 -2.85 6.37
C ASP A 74 16.82 -2.19 7.32
N VAL A 75 16.89 -0.87 7.47
CA VAL A 75 15.95 -0.10 8.30
C VAL A 75 14.51 -0.32 7.81
N ALA A 76 14.27 -0.29 6.49
CA ALA A 76 12.96 -0.54 5.91
C ALA A 76 12.46 -1.97 6.17
N GLY A 77 13.33 -2.97 6.06
CA GLY A 77 13.04 -4.37 6.36
C GLY A 77 12.71 -4.62 7.83
N GLU A 78 13.48 -4.04 8.75
CA GLU A 78 13.22 -4.09 10.20
C GLU A 78 11.84 -3.47 10.53
N ILE A 79 11.56 -2.28 9.98
CA ILE A 79 10.25 -1.62 10.15
C ILE A 79 9.12 -2.48 9.56
N LEU A 80 9.29 -3.03 8.35
CA LEU A 80 8.26 -3.86 7.73
C LEU A 80 7.96 -5.09 8.58
N THR A 81 8.98 -5.75 9.12
CA THR A 81 8.83 -6.93 9.97
C THR A 81 7.97 -6.62 11.20
N LEU A 82 8.26 -5.51 11.88
CA LEU A 82 7.49 -5.06 13.06
C LEU A 82 6.01 -4.85 12.75
N PHE A 83 5.69 -4.28 11.59
CA PHE A 83 4.32 -3.93 11.22
C PHE A 83 3.65 -4.93 10.27
N HIS A 84 4.32 -6.03 9.89
CA HIS A 84 3.90 -6.91 8.81
C HIS A 84 2.47 -7.44 9.01
N ARG A 85 2.18 -8.00 10.19
CA ARG A 85 0.86 -8.56 10.53
C ARG A 85 -0.26 -7.52 10.43
N ARG A 86 0.03 -6.27 10.83
CA ARG A 86 -0.95 -5.18 10.78
C ARG A 86 -1.15 -4.68 9.36
N ILE A 87 -0.09 -4.54 8.59
CA ILE A 87 -0.16 -4.18 7.17
C ILE A 87 -0.95 -5.25 6.38
N GLN A 88 -0.76 -6.54 6.69
CA GLN A 88 -1.46 -7.66 6.08
C GLN A 88 -2.98 -7.63 6.29
N GLN A 89 -3.46 -7.07 7.40
CA GLN A 89 -4.91 -6.94 7.65
C GLN A 89 -5.61 -5.99 6.66
N PHE A 90 -4.86 -5.05 6.07
CA PHE A 90 -5.41 -4.01 5.18
C PHE A 90 -4.92 -4.11 3.73
N SER A 91 -3.88 -4.90 3.47
CA SER A 91 -3.24 -5.03 2.16
C SER A 91 -3.60 -6.36 1.51
N ASP A 92 -3.57 -6.42 0.18
CA ASP A 92 -3.62 -7.72 -0.50
C ASP A 92 -2.27 -8.43 -0.43
N PHE A 93 -2.30 -9.76 -0.43
CA PHE A 93 -1.11 -10.61 -0.28
C PHE A 93 -0.02 -10.30 -1.30
N ARG A 94 -0.38 -10.06 -2.58
CA ARG A 94 0.60 -9.83 -3.64
C ARG A 94 1.29 -8.47 -3.53
N THR A 95 0.54 -7.45 -3.12
CA THR A 95 1.13 -6.14 -2.83
C THR A 95 2.10 -6.23 -1.66
N LEU A 96 1.73 -6.94 -0.58
CA LEU A 96 2.63 -7.12 0.55
C LEU A 96 3.88 -7.93 0.18
N GLU A 97 3.72 -9.02 -0.56
CA GLU A 97 4.83 -9.82 -1.10
C GLU A 97 5.76 -8.97 -1.98
N HIS A 98 5.21 -8.08 -2.82
CA HIS A 98 6.02 -7.18 -3.63
C HIS A 98 6.77 -6.14 -2.78
N ILE A 99 6.14 -5.58 -1.75
CA ILE A 99 6.79 -4.64 -0.82
C ILE A 99 7.94 -5.35 -0.09
N SER A 100 7.72 -6.56 0.41
CA SER A 100 8.77 -7.39 1.02
C SER A 100 9.91 -7.63 0.03
N ALA A 101 9.59 -8.07 -1.20
CA ALA A 101 10.62 -8.30 -2.22
C ALA A 101 11.44 -7.03 -2.53
N VAL A 102 10.82 -5.85 -2.52
CA VAL A 102 11.55 -4.58 -2.65
C VAL A 102 12.49 -4.39 -1.46
N PHE A 103 12.03 -4.54 -0.22
CA PHE A 103 12.90 -4.37 0.95
C PHE A 103 13.94 -5.49 1.10
N ASP A 104 13.75 -6.65 0.49
CA ASP A 104 14.76 -7.71 0.47
C ASP A 104 15.76 -7.56 -0.70
N GLY A 105 15.59 -6.54 -1.55
CA GLY A 105 16.43 -6.34 -2.74
C GLY A 105 16.11 -7.27 -3.92
N ASN A 106 15.11 -8.14 -3.75
CA ASN A 106 14.62 -9.08 -4.77
C ASN A 106 13.71 -8.41 -5.81
N ALA A 107 13.34 -7.15 -5.61
CA ALA A 107 12.62 -6.33 -6.57
C ALA A 107 13.14 -4.88 -6.56
N ARG A 108 13.09 -4.23 -7.72
CA ARG A 108 13.51 -2.83 -7.87
C ARG A 108 12.43 -1.87 -7.39
N SER A 109 12.86 -0.80 -6.76
CA SER A 109 12.12 0.43 -6.44
C SER A 109 12.71 1.61 -7.21
N LEU A 110 12.08 2.79 -7.12
CA LEU A 110 12.63 4.01 -7.72
C LEU A 110 14.02 4.39 -7.20
N LEU A 111 14.35 3.95 -5.99
CA LEU A 111 15.63 4.26 -5.37
C LEU A 111 16.76 3.36 -5.90
N ASP A 112 16.44 2.29 -6.63
CA ASP A 112 17.39 1.35 -7.26
C ASP A 112 17.85 1.79 -8.67
N PHE A 113 17.42 2.96 -9.15
CA PHE A 113 17.81 3.50 -10.45
C PHE A 113 18.77 4.68 -10.26
N GLU A 114 19.86 4.67 -11.03
CA GLU A 114 20.86 5.76 -11.06
C GLU A 114 20.22 7.08 -11.49
N THR A 115 19.42 7.03 -12.55
CA THR A 115 18.65 8.18 -13.05
C THR A 115 17.18 8.01 -12.70
N ARG A 116 16.62 9.01 -12.01
CA ARG A 116 15.20 9.02 -11.64
C ARG A 116 14.42 9.94 -12.58
N PRO A 117 13.17 9.59 -12.92
CA PRO A 117 12.32 10.46 -13.72
C PRO A 117 12.09 11.79 -13.02
N ASN A 118 12.02 12.88 -13.80
CA ASN A 118 11.80 14.23 -13.29
C ASN A 118 10.42 14.39 -12.63
N GLY A 119 9.40 13.71 -13.17
CA GLY A 119 8.04 13.70 -12.63
C GLY A 119 7.60 12.33 -12.12
N TYR A 120 6.69 12.33 -11.15
CA TYR A 120 6.06 11.09 -10.67
C TYR A 120 5.27 10.37 -11.77
N ASP A 121 4.64 11.10 -12.69
CA ASP A 121 3.84 10.52 -13.77
C ASP A 121 4.71 9.80 -14.82
N ASP A 122 5.99 10.16 -14.92
CA ASP A 122 6.94 9.55 -15.86
C ASP A 122 7.42 8.18 -15.39
N VAL A 123 7.29 7.89 -14.09
CA VAL A 123 7.71 6.64 -13.43
C VAL A 123 7.17 5.38 -14.11
N GLY A 124 5.92 5.43 -14.57
CA GLY A 124 5.28 4.30 -15.24
C GLY A 124 5.60 4.19 -16.74
N ARG A 125 6.20 5.23 -17.33
CA ARG A 125 6.42 5.36 -18.78
C ARG A 125 7.88 5.15 -19.16
N THR A 126 8.80 5.72 -18.38
CA THR A 126 10.23 5.82 -18.75
C THR A 126 11.10 4.77 -18.07
N ILE A 127 10.62 4.16 -16.98
CA ILE A 127 11.39 3.15 -16.24
C ILE A 127 11.08 1.75 -16.76
N ASP A 128 12.11 1.07 -17.25
CA ASP A 128 12.09 -0.37 -17.40
C ASP A 128 12.27 -1.05 -16.04
N TRP A 129 11.16 -1.56 -15.52
CA TRP A 129 11.12 -2.28 -14.25
C TRP A 129 11.71 -3.70 -14.33
N GLY A 130 12.17 -4.17 -15.50
CA GLY A 130 12.76 -5.50 -15.67
C GLY A 130 11.79 -6.64 -15.32
N ARG A 131 10.48 -6.40 -15.42
CA ARG A 131 9.45 -7.35 -14.99
C ARG A 131 9.37 -8.52 -15.97
N ARG A 132 10.13 -9.60 -15.70
CA ARG A 132 10.12 -10.86 -16.47
C ARG A 132 8.73 -11.52 -16.57
N ARG A 133 7.76 -11.09 -15.77
CA ARG A 133 6.34 -11.43 -15.94
C ARG A 133 5.52 -10.16 -15.82
N MET A 134 4.90 -9.73 -16.92
CA MET A 134 3.71 -8.86 -16.89
C MET A 134 2.52 -9.61 -16.28
N ARG A 135 2.65 -10.17 -15.07
CA ARG A 135 1.45 -10.38 -14.27
C ARG A 135 1.10 -8.99 -13.77
N ARG A 136 0.18 -8.32 -14.48
CA ARG A 136 -0.49 -7.12 -13.97
C ARG A 136 -0.89 -7.47 -12.54
N LEU A 137 -0.20 -6.89 -11.56
CA LEU A 137 -0.61 -6.99 -10.17
C LEU A 137 -2.08 -6.60 -10.19
N SER A 138 -2.93 -7.50 -9.71
CA SER A 138 -4.35 -7.22 -9.80
C SER A 138 -4.58 -6.00 -8.93
N ARG A 139 -5.01 -4.89 -9.53
CA ARG A 139 -5.34 -3.65 -8.82
C ARG A 139 -6.01 -3.98 -7.48
N SER A 140 -5.60 -3.28 -6.42
CA SER A 140 -6.19 -3.44 -5.10
C SER A 140 -7.72 -3.25 -5.19
N LYS A 141 -8.48 -3.72 -4.19
CA LYS A 141 -9.94 -3.56 -4.22
C LYS A 141 -10.33 -2.08 -4.33
N TYR A 142 -9.59 -1.21 -3.62
CA TYR A 142 -9.74 0.25 -3.71
C TYR A 142 -9.42 0.78 -5.10
N GLU A 143 -8.27 0.43 -5.67
CA GLU A 143 -7.88 0.89 -7.02
C GLU A 143 -8.88 0.47 -8.09
N LYS A 144 -9.48 -0.71 -7.97
CA LYS A 144 -10.54 -1.16 -8.90
C LYS A 144 -11.80 -0.31 -8.78
N ILE A 145 -12.20 0.06 -7.57
CA ILE A 145 -13.35 0.94 -7.32
C ILE A 145 -13.02 2.36 -7.80
N ILE A 146 -11.87 2.91 -7.43
CA ILE A 146 -11.42 4.24 -7.84
C ILE A 146 -11.36 4.35 -9.36
N HIS A 147 -10.80 3.35 -10.05
CA HIS A 147 -10.76 3.36 -11.50
C HIS A 147 -12.16 3.33 -12.11
N ARG A 148 -13.11 2.55 -11.56
CA ARG A 148 -14.50 2.55 -12.04
C ARG A 148 -15.20 3.89 -11.79
N VAL A 149 -14.90 4.53 -10.67
CA VAL A 149 -15.40 5.85 -10.31
C VAL A 149 -14.92 6.89 -11.31
N ILE A 150 -13.60 6.92 -11.59
CA ILE A 150 -13.00 7.83 -12.56
C ILE A 150 -13.49 7.56 -13.98
N SER A 151 -13.64 6.28 -14.36
CA SER A 151 -14.13 5.88 -15.69
C SER A 151 -15.64 6.00 -15.86
N HIS A 152 -16.39 6.45 -14.84
CA HIS A 152 -17.86 6.51 -14.83
C HIS A 152 -18.56 5.20 -15.23
N GLU A 153 -17.90 4.06 -14.97
CA GLU A 153 -18.45 2.74 -15.30
C GLU A 153 -19.61 2.39 -14.36
N PRO A 154 -20.67 1.71 -14.84
CA PRO A 154 -21.75 1.25 -13.98
C PRO A 154 -21.25 0.25 -12.92
N VAL A 155 -21.42 0.59 -11.64
CA VAL A 155 -21.08 -0.29 -10.51
C VAL A 155 -22.34 -1.01 -10.04
N ARG A 156 -22.27 -2.34 -9.93
CA ARG A 156 -23.34 -3.13 -9.31
C ARG A 156 -23.11 -3.23 -7.81
N ILE A 157 -24.08 -2.78 -7.03
CA ILE A 157 -24.07 -2.82 -5.56
C ILE A 157 -25.29 -3.63 -5.12
N GLY A 158 -25.07 -4.83 -4.57
CA GLY A 158 -26.14 -5.80 -4.31
C GLY A 158 -26.89 -6.22 -5.59
N GLN A 159 -28.21 -6.12 -5.58
CA GLN A 159 -29.06 -6.39 -6.74
C GLN A 159 -29.21 -5.19 -7.69
N LYS A 160 -28.79 -3.99 -7.26
CA LYS A 160 -29.01 -2.73 -7.99
C LYS A 160 -27.76 -2.30 -8.76
N ARG A 161 -27.97 -1.61 -9.89
CA ARG A 161 -26.89 -1.00 -10.67
C ARG A 161 -26.89 0.51 -10.47
N TYR A 162 -25.71 1.04 -10.21
CA TYR A 162 -25.49 2.46 -10.00
C TYR A 162 -24.53 2.98 -11.07
N ARG A 163 -24.77 4.18 -11.58
CA ARG A 163 -23.80 4.94 -12.36
C ARG A 163 -23.11 5.93 -11.43
N VAL A 164 -21.80 6.04 -11.54
CA VAL A 164 -21.05 7.03 -10.76
C VAL A 164 -21.27 8.41 -11.39
N ASP A 165 -21.82 9.33 -10.62
CA ASP A 165 -22.04 10.71 -11.06
C ASP A 165 -20.77 11.54 -10.79
N ARG A 166 -20.23 11.50 -9.56
CA ARG A 166 -19.01 12.23 -9.20
C ARG A 166 -18.39 11.69 -7.91
N MET A 167 -17.10 11.96 -7.74
CA MET A 167 -16.43 11.81 -6.45
C MET A 167 -16.67 13.06 -5.61
N ASN A 168 -17.03 12.88 -4.34
CA ASN A 168 -17.25 13.96 -3.37
C ASN A 168 -16.12 13.93 -2.33
N GLY A 169 -15.19 14.88 -2.44
CA GLY A 169 -13.95 14.89 -1.67
C GLY A 169 -13.04 13.69 -2.01
N TRP A 170 -12.31 13.19 -1.00
CA TRP A 170 -11.32 12.12 -1.18
C TRP A 170 -11.87 10.70 -0.92
N TYR A 171 -13.08 10.58 -0.38
CA TYR A 171 -13.54 9.33 0.22
C TYR A 171 -15.02 8.98 -0.02
N GLN A 172 -15.83 9.94 -0.47
CA GLN A 172 -17.25 9.71 -0.78
C GLN A 172 -17.49 9.76 -2.29
N VAL A 173 -18.48 9.00 -2.76
CA VAL A 173 -18.83 8.88 -4.17
C VAL A 173 -20.35 9.01 -4.31
N ASP A 174 -20.78 10.02 -5.06
CA ASP A 174 -22.18 10.20 -5.43
C ASP A 174 -22.53 9.29 -6.61
N CYS A 175 -23.49 8.41 -6.39
CA CYS A 175 -23.96 7.43 -7.34
C CYS A 175 -25.44 7.63 -7.67
N ARG A 176 -25.84 7.34 -8.89
CA ARG A 176 -27.23 7.35 -9.34
C ARG A 176 -27.69 5.94 -9.65
N GLU A 177 -28.77 5.47 -9.01
CA GLU A 177 -29.37 4.18 -9.31
C GLU A 177 -29.95 4.20 -10.74
N LEU A 178 -29.58 3.24 -11.59
CA LEU A 178 -30.03 3.22 -12.99
C LEU A 178 -31.53 2.93 -13.14
N GLY A 179 -32.12 2.16 -12.21
CA GLY A 179 -33.54 1.82 -12.24
C GLY A 179 -34.44 2.95 -11.74
N THR A 180 -34.14 3.50 -10.56
CA THR A 180 -35.01 4.48 -9.88
C THR A 180 -34.56 5.93 -10.06
N LYS A 181 -33.42 6.16 -10.73
CA LYS A 181 -32.73 7.47 -10.84
C LYS A 181 -32.41 8.16 -9.50
N ARG A 182 -32.60 7.48 -8.36
CA ARG A 182 -32.29 8.03 -7.03
C ARG A 182 -30.79 8.19 -6.84
N ARG A 183 -30.39 9.32 -6.29
CA ARG A 183 -28.99 9.58 -5.90
C ARG A 183 -28.72 8.97 -4.53
N ARG A 184 -27.54 8.39 -4.37
CA ARG A 184 -27.05 7.84 -3.11
C ARG A 184 -25.54 8.04 -3.03
N THR A 185 -25.09 8.53 -1.90
CA THR A 185 -23.66 8.69 -1.62
C THR A 185 -23.16 7.44 -0.90
N PHE A 186 -22.00 6.95 -1.33
CA PHE A 186 -21.32 5.80 -0.72
C PHE A 186 -19.89 6.20 -0.34
N THR A 187 -19.35 5.60 0.71
CA THR A 187 -17.92 5.68 1.02
C THR A 187 -17.13 4.68 0.16
N LEU A 188 -15.83 4.94 -0.03
CA LEU A 188 -14.94 3.99 -0.72
C LEU A 188 -14.91 2.62 -0.03
N ASP A 189 -14.97 2.58 1.30
CA ASP A 189 -14.96 1.32 2.07
C ASP A 189 -16.24 0.51 1.84
N GLU A 190 -17.41 1.15 1.83
CA GLU A 190 -18.69 0.50 1.51
C GLU A 190 -18.66 -0.09 0.10
N LEU A 191 -18.15 0.66 -0.88
CA LEU A 191 -18.01 0.17 -2.25
C LEU A 191 -17.04 -1.02 -2.35
N VAL A 192 -15.96 -1.01 -1.59
CA VAL A 192 -14.99 -2.11 -1.52
C VAL A 192 -15.59 -3.35 -0.85
N GLN A 193 -16.32 -3.19 0.26
CA GLN A 193 -16.97 -4.30 0.96
C GLN A 193 -18.06 -4.94 0.10
N MET A 194 -18.94 -4.12 -0.49
CA MET A 194 -20.08 -4.59 -1.27
C MET A 194 -19.68 -5.20 -2.62
N SER A 195 -18.57 -4.75 -3.22
CA SER A 195 -18.02 -5.38 -4.43
C SER A 195 -17.35 -6.74 -4.15
N ALA A 196 -16.90 -7.00 -2.91
CA ALA A 196 -16.28 -8.26 -2.51
C ALA A 196 -17.29 -9.37 -2.16
N ALA A 197 -18.52 -9.01 -1.74
CA ALA A 197 -19.56 -9.97 -1.34
C ALA A 197 -19.90 -11.01 -2.44
N LYS A 198 -19.65 -10.69 -3.72
CA LYS A 198 -19.87 -11.60 -4.84
C LYS A 198 -18.90 -12.80 -4.88
N LYS A 199 -17.70 -12.70 -4.30
CA LYS A 199 -16.72 -13.81 -4.38
C LYS A 199 -17.08 -15.02 -3.51
N ARG A 200 -17.99 -14.90 -2.55
CA ARG A 200 -18.42 -16.03 -1.70
C ARG A 200 -19.56 -16.87 -2.28
N ALA A 201 -20.22 -16.42 -3.35
CA ALA A 201 -21.43 -17.06 -3.88
C ALA A 201 -21.19 -17.85 -5.19
N ALA A 202 -20.09 -18.61 -5.29
CA ALA A 202 -19.90 -19.57 -6.38
C ALA A 202 -19.09 -20.79 -5.92
N LYS A 203 -19.80 -21.81 -5.41
CA LYS A 203 -19.41 -23.22 -5.54
C LYS A 203 -20.63 -23.99 -6.07
N PRO A 204 -20.69 -24.32 -7.37
CA PRO A 204 -21.54 -25.42 -7.80
C PRO A 204 -20.88 -26.74 -7.37
N SER A 205 -21.64 -27.58 -6.69
CA SER A 205 -21.25 -28.94 -6.29
C SER A 205 -21.12 -29.83 -7.53
N THR A 206 -19.89 -30.11 -7.95
CA THR A 206 -19.64 -31.19 -8.91
C THR A 206 -19.82 -32.53 -8.20
N LYS A 207 -21.02 -33.11 -8.31
CA LYS A 207 -21.24 -34.55 -8.05
C LYS A 207 -20.30 -35.35 -8.97
N ARG A 208 -19.28 -35.99 -8.38
CA ARG A 208 -18.51 -37.04 -9.03
C ARG A 208 -19.45 -38.22 -9.34
N LYS A 209 -19.65 -38.54 -10.62
CA LYS A 209 -20.22 -39.84 -11.03
C LYS A 209 -19.23 -40.96 -10.65
N PRO A 210 -19.70 -42.12 -10.14
CA PRO A 210 -18.82 -43.23 -9.81
C PRO A 210 -18.28 -43.85 -11.11
N GLY A 211 -16.97 -44.08 -11.15
CA GLY A 211 -16.27 -44.68 -12.29
C GLY A 211 -16.74 -46.11 -12.55
N LYS A 212 -17.09 -46.40 -13.81
CA LYS A 212 -17.32 -47.75 -14.32
C LYS A 212 -16.02 -48.55 -14.19
N LYS A 213 -16.05 -49.66 -13.43
CA LYS A 213 -15.02 -50.69 -13.44
C LYS A 213 -14.89 -51.25 -14.85
N ARG A 214 -13.67 -51.32 -15.38
CA ARG A 214 -13.35 -52.04 -16.63
C ARG A 214 -12.54 -53.27 -16.24
N ARG A 215 -13.17 -54.44 -16.31
CA ARG A 215 -12.51 -55.74 -16.48
C ARG A 215 -11.96 -55.78 -17.91
N VAL A 216 -10.67 -56.04 -18.07
CA VAL A 216 -10.06 -57.20 -18.77
C VAL A 216 -8.63 -57.27 -18.26
#